data_AF-A0A7X8GJP2-F1
#
_entry.id   AF-A0A7X8GJP2-F1
#
_cell.length_a   1.000
_cell.length_b   1.000
_cell.length_c   1.000
_cell.angle_alpha   90.00
_cell.angle_beta   90.00
_cell.angle_gamma   90.00
#
_symmetry.space_group_name_H-M   'P 1'
#
loop_
_entity.id
_entity.type
_entity.pdbx_description
1 polymer ?
#
loop_
_entity_poly.entity_id
_entity_poly.type
_entity_poly.pdbx_seq_one_letter_code
_entity_poly.pdbx_strand_id
1 'polypeptide(L)'
;MTASRVRVAARRSVVDAQAERRRQRREREDRIAALAIEVNVTLASGRAALNKAEAAAGMALAQMLAMGMSVAEVVEWCASDLTVKDVSRLRRIADTATGQDEPDEKGVAK
;
A
#
# COMPACT_ATOMS: atom_id res chain seq x y z
N MET A 1 -41.41 -24.50 -40.81
CA MET A 1 -41.02 -24.57 -39.37
C MET A 1 -42.17 -24.07 -38.52
N THR A 2 -42.53 -24.76 -37.43
CA THR A 2 -43.64 -24.35 -36.53
C THR A 2 -43.22 -23.22 -35.58
N ALA A 3 -44.10 -22.25 -35.31
CA ALA A 3 -43.84 -21.09 -34.43
C ALA A 3 -43.29 -21.45 -33.03
N SER A 4 -43.68 -22.62 -32.49
CA SER A 4 -43.17 -23.11 -31.20
C SER A 4 -41.65 -23.40 -31.21
N ARG A 5 -41.12 -23.96 -32.31
CA ARG A 5 -39.67 -24.27 -32.42
C ARG A 5 -38.85 -22.99 -32.54
N VAL A 6 -39.36 -21.99 -33.26
CA VAL A 6 -38.73 -20.66 -33.38
C VAL A 6 -38.61 -19.99 -32.01
N ARG A 7 -39.67 -20.01 -31.20
CA ARG A 7 -39.68 -19.40 -29.87
C ARG A 7 -38.70 -20.09 -28.89
N VAL A 8 -38.60 -21.42 -28.93
CA VAL A 8 -37.64 -22.18 -28.11
C VAL A 8 -36.20 -21.86 -28.51
N ALA A 9 -35.90 -21.80 -29.81
CA ALA A 9 -34.58 -21.42 -30.30
C ALA A 9 -34.20 -20.00 -29.90
N ALA A 10 -35.13 -19.04 -30.04
CA ALA A 10 -34.93 -17.66 -29.60
C ALA A 10 -34.65 -17.57 -28.09
N ARG A 11 -35.40 -18.30 -27.25
CA ARG A 11 -35.17 -18.31 -25.80
C ARG A 11 -33.79 -18.85 -25.45
N ARG A 12 -33.36 -19.95 -26.07
CA ARG A 12 -32.01 -20.53 -25.84
C ARG A 12 -30.93 -19.53 -26.21
N SER A 13 -31.02 -18.94 -27.40
CA SER A 13 -30.08 -17.91 -27.86
C SER A 13 -29.97 -16.73 -26.89
N VAL A 14 -31.09 -16.24 -26.36
CA VAL A 14 -31.09 -15.16 -25.35
C VAL A 14 -30.44 -15.59 -24.04
N VAL A 15 -30.76 -16.80 -23.54
CA VAL A 15 -30.18 -17.33 -22.30
C VAL A 15 -28.67 -17.51 -22.43
N ASP A 16 -28.20 -18.06 -23.54
CA ASP A 16 -26.77 -18.27 -23.80
C ASP A 16 -26.01 -16.93 -23.87
N ALA A 17 -26.58 -15.94 -24.58
CA ALA A 17 -26.01 -14.60 -24.65
C ALA A 17 -25.95 -13.91 -23.27
N GLN A 18 -26.97 -14.11 -22.41
CA GLN A 18 -26.97 -13.60 -21.05
C GLN A 18 -25.94 -14.30 -20.16
N ALA A 19 -25.79 -15.62 -20.30
CA ALA A 19 -24.81 -16.40 -19.55
C ALA A 19 -23.39 -15.93 -19.88
N GLU A 20 -23.09 -15.76 -21.16
CA GLU A 20 -21.77 -15.29 -21.61
C GLU A 20 -21.48 -13.87 -21.14
N ARG A 21 -22.45 -12.94 -21.24
CA ARG A 21 -22.28 -11.58 -20.71
C ARG A 21 -22.00 -11.56 -19.21
N ARG A 22 -22.70 -12.40 -18.43
CA ARG A 22 -22.47 -12.53 -16.98
C ARG A 22 -21.08 -13.10 -16.69
N ARG A 23 -20.64 -14.10 -17.47
CA ARG A 23 -19.30 -14.67 -17.36
C ARG A 23 -18.23 -13.62 -17.65
N GLN A 24 -18.31 -12.92 -18.78
CA GLN A 24 -17.37 -11.86 -19.16
C GLN A 24 -17.32 -10.74 -18.12
N ARG A 25 -18.47 -10.36 -17.56
CA ARG A 25 -18.54 -9.36 -16.50
C ARG A 25 -17.80 -9.83 -15.25
N ARG A 26 -18.04 -11.06 -14.79
CA ARG A 26 -17.34 -11.63 -13.63
C ARG A 26 -15.84 -11.71 -13.87
N GLU A 27 -15.40 -12.24 -15.01
CA GLU A 27 -13.98 -12.33 -15.34
C GLU A 27 -13.30 -10.95 -15.42
N ARG A 28 -14.03 -9.91 -15.85
CA ARG A 28 -13.54 -8.54 -15.81
C ARG A 28 -13.47 -8.01 -14.38
N GLU A 29 -14.50 -8.23 -13.56
CA GLU A 29 -14.53 -7.82 -12.16
C GLU A 29 -13.42 -8.51 -11.35
N ASP A 30 -13.21 -9.82 -11.54
CA ASP A 30 -12.15 -10.60 -10.90
C ASP A 30 -10.75 -10.06 -11.27
N ARG A 31 -10.54 -9.75 -12.56
CA ARG A 31 -9.28 -9.13 -13.02
C ARG A 31 -9.05 -7.74 -12.42
N ILE A 32 -10.11 -6.92 -12.35
CA ILE A 32 -10.02 -5.58 -11.73
C ILE A 32 -9.72 -5.72 -10.24
N ALA A 33 -10.37 -6.66 -9.54
CA ALA A 33 -10.14 -6.90 -8.12
C ALA A 33 -8.69 -7.34 -7.84
N ALA A 34 -8.15 -8.26 -8.65
CA ALA A 34 -6.77 -8.70 -8.52
C ALA A 34 -5.77 -7.55 -8.71
N LEU A 35 -5.96 -6.74 -9.76
CA LEU A 35 -5.12 -5.56 -9.99
C LEU A 35 -5.24 -4.52 -8.88
N ALA A 36 -6.45 -4.29 -8.36
CA ALA A 36 -6.66 -3.37 -7.25
C ALA A 36 -5.93 -3.83 -5.98
N ILE A 37 -5.94 -5.13 -5.69
CA ILE A 37 -5.17 -5.71 -4.58
C ILE A 37 -3.67 -5.49 -4.81
N GLU A 38 -3.16 -5.81 -6.00
CA GLU A 38 -1.75 -5.65 -6.35
C GLU A 38 -1.27 -4.20 -6.20
N VAL A 39 -2.05 -3.24 -6.68
CA VAL A 39 -1.75 -1.80 -6.52
C VAL A 39 -1.66 -1.43 -5.05
N ASN A 40 -2.63 -1.85 -4.23
CA ASN A 40 -2.64 -1.52 -2.80
C ASN A 40 -1.46 -2.15 -2.06
N VAL A 41 -1.15 -3.43 -2.34
CA VAL A 41 -0.02 -4.13 -1.73
C VAL A 41 1.30 -3.46 -2.10
N THR A 42 1.48 -3.10 -3.38
CA THR A 42 2.69 -2.45 -3.87
C THR A 42 2.89 -1.09 -3.20
N LEU A 43 1.84 -0.25 -3.14
CA LEU A 43 1.90 1.06 -2.49
C LEU A 43 2.13 0.95 -0.98
N ALA A 44 1.46 0.01 -0.31
CA ALA A 44 1.63 -0.22 1.12
C ALA A 44 3.06 -0.70 1.43
N SER A 45 3.59 -1.63 0.63
CA SER A 45 4.97 -2.13 0.77
C SER A 45 6.00 -1.02 0.56
N GLY A 46 5.80 -0.20 -0.48
CA GLY A 46 6.66 0.96 -0.74
C GLY A 46 6.65 1.98 0.40
N ARG A 47 5.47 2.29 0.95
CA ARG A 47 5.33 3.18 2.12
C ARG A 47 6.01 2.59 3.35
N ALA A 48 5.84 1.29 3.62
CA ALA A 48 6.49 0.62 4.73
C ALA A 48 8.02 0.65 4.61
N ALA A 49 8.55 0.40 3.41
CA ALA A 49 9.98 0.50 3.13
C ALA A 49 10.52 1.92 3.33
N LEU A 50 9.79 2.94 2.84
CA LEU A 50 10.15 4.35 3.05
C LEU A 50 10.15 4.71 4.55
N ASN A 51 9.08 4.37 5.27
CA ASN A 51 8.97 4.64 6.71
C ASN A 51 10.13 4.00 7.49
N LYS A 52 10.50 2.76 7.15
CA LYS A 52 11.65 2.07 7.77
C LYS A 52 12.97 2.78 7.46
N ALA A 53 13.17 3.22 6.22
CA ALA A 53 14.36 3.98 5.84
C ALA A 53 14.43 5.33 6.57
N GLU A 54 13.32 6.05 6.68
CA GLU A 54 13.24 7.33 7.40
C GLU A 54 13.49 7.16 8.91
N ALA A 55 12.94 6.11 9.53
CA ALA A 55 13.22 5.79 10.92
C ALA A 55 14.70 5.46 11.15
N ALA A 56 15.31 4.64 10.28
CA ALA A 56 16.73 4.33 10.34
C ALA A 56 17.61 5.58 10.18
N ALA A 57 17.26 6.47 9.25
CA ALA A 57 17.93 7.75 9.09
C ALA A 57 17.80 8.63 10.34
N GLY A 58 16.59 8.71 10.92
CA GLY A 58 16.35 9.45 12.17
C GLY A 58 17.16 8.91 13.35
N MET A 59 17.30 7.59 13.48
CA MET A 59 18.15 6.97 14.51
C MET A 59 19.63 7.28 14.30
N ALA A 60 20.12 7.28 13.04
CA ALA A 60 21.50 7.68 12.74
C ALA A 60 21.75 9.16 13.08
N LEU A 61 20.81 10.05 12.73
CA LEU A 61 20.88 11.47 13.10
C LEU A 61 20.88 11.67 14.62
N ALA A 62 20.06 10.91 15.35
CA ALA A 62 20.05 10.95 16.81
C ALA A 62 21.41 10.55 17.40
N GLN A 63 22.07 9.53 16.85
CA GLN A 63 23.42 9.13 17.26
C GLN A 63 24.46 10.22 16.96
N MET A 64 24.41 10.86 15.78
CA MET A 64 25.31 11.98 15.46
C MET A 64 25.19 13.13 16.47
N LEU A 65 23.97 13.51 16.82
CA LEU A 65 23.73 14.55 17.82
C LEU A 65 24.15 14.11 19.23
N ALA A 66 23.98 12.84 19.58
CA ALA A 66 24.42 12.28 20.86
C ALA A 66 25.96 12.29 21.00
N MET A 67 26.71 12.29 19.89
CA MET A 67 28.17 12.49 19.87
C MET A 67 28.57 13.97 20.06
N GLY A 68 27.62 14.87 20.27
CA GLY A 68 27.88 16.30 20.53
C GLY A 68 27.88 17.18 19.29
N MET A 69 27.59 16.63 18.11
CA MET A 69 27.46 17.42 16.88
C MET A 69 26.22 18.32 16.95
N SER A 70 26.36 19.55 16.47
CA SER A 70 25.24 20.45 16.22
C SER A 70 24.45 20.04 14.98
N VAL A 71 23.19 20.49 14.87
CA VAL A 71 22.36 20.22 13.70
C VAL A 71 22.97 20.80 12.40
N ALA A 72 23.66 21.94 12.50
CA ALA A 72 24.34 22.55 11.35
C ALA A 72 25.50 21.68 10.86
N GLU A 73 26.32 21.16 11.78
CA GLU A 73 27.41 20.24 11.44
C GLU A 73 26.87 18.94 10.84
N VAL A 74 25.77 18.39 11.38
CA VAL A 74 25.14 17.19 10.80
C VAL A 74 24.68 17.45 9.36
N VAL A 75 24.03 18.58 9.09
CA VAL A 75 23.61 18.95 7.73
C VAL A 75 24.81 19.10 6.79
N GLU A 76 25.87 19.75 7.24
CA GLU A 76 27.11 19.91 6.47
C GLU A 76 27.77 18.54 6.17
N TRP A 77 27.87 17.65 7.16
CA TRP A 77 28.48 16.33 7.02
C TRP A 77 27.69 15.38 6.13
N CYS A 78 26.37 15.43 6.15
CA CYS A 78 25.55 14.56 5.31
C CYS A 78 25.67 14.88 3.81
N ALA A 79 26.27 16.03 3.43
CA ALA A 79 26.64 16.43 2.06
C ALA A 79 25.55 16.23 0.97
N SER A 80 24.30 16.10 1.40
CA SER A 80 23.11 15.86 0.60
C SER A 80 22.12 17.03 0.77
N ASP A 81 21.02 17.05 0.01
CA ASP A 81 19.89 17.99 0.16
C ASP A 81 19.13 17.82 1.50
N LEU A 82 19.82 17.47 2.58
CA LEU A 82 19.29 17.32 3.92
C LEU A 82 19.19 18.70 4.57
N THR A 83 17.96 19.18 4.77
CA THR A 83 17.75 20.46 5.43
C THR A 83 17.64 20.29 6.95
N VAL A 84 17.79 21.38 7.71
CA VAL A 84 17.51 21.42 9.16
C VAL A 84 16.10 20.91 9.48
N LYS A 85 15.14 21.20 8.58
CA LYS A 85 13.75 20.73 8.71
C LYS A 85 13.65 19.22 8.55
N ASP A 86 14.43 18.63 7.62
CA ASP A 86 14.48 17.18 7.43
C ASP A 86 15.10 16.48 8.63
N VAL A 87 16.18 17.01 9.20
CA VAL A 87 16.78 16.48 10.43
C VAL A 87 15.74 16.44 11.55
N SER A 88 15.00 17.53 11.74
CA SER A 88 13.96 17.62 12.76
C SER A 88 12.76 16.70 12.50
N ARG A 89 12.40 16.48 11.23
CA ARG A 89 11.32 15.57 10.82
C ARG A 89 11.70 14.11 11.03
N LEU A 90 12.87 13.70 10.55
CA LEU A 90 13.37 12.33 10.62
C LEU A 90 13.60 11.88 12.07
N ARG A 91 14.11 12.78 12.93
CA ARG A 91 14.23 12.51 14.37
C ARG A 91 12.88 12.20 15.02
N ARG A 92 11.86 13.02 14.74
CA ARG A 92 10.50 12.77 15.25
C ARG A 92 9.94 11.44 14.76
N ILE A 93 10.19 11.07 13.51
CA ILE A 93 9.78 9.76 12.97
C ILE A 93 10.46 8.63 13.74
N ALA A 94 11.77 8.72 14.00
CA ALA A 94 12.47 7.73 14.80
C ALA A 94 11.94 7.64 16.24
N ASP A 95 11.65 8.77 16.88
CA ASP A 95 11.08 8.81 18.24
C ASP A 95 9.69 8.16 18.28
N THR A 96 8.88 8.29 17.22
CA THR A 96 7.58 7.60 17.13
C THR A 96 7.72 6.12 16.81
N ALA A 97 8.73 5.73 16.01
CA ALA A 97 8.95 4.34 15.62
C ALA A 97 9.42 3.49 16.80
N THR A 98 10.29 4.02 17.66
CA THR A 98 10.73 3.34 18.89
C THR A 98 9.63 3.21 19.95
N GLY A 99 8.55 3.99 19.85
CA GLY A 99 7.37 3.90 20.71
C GLY A 99 6.26 2.95 20.23
N GLN A 100 6.39 2.36 19.03
CA GLN A 100 5.34 1.54 18.38
C GLN A 100 5.62 0.02 18.40
N ASP A 101 6.67 -0.44 19.09
CA ASP A 101 7.07 -1.86 19.17
C ASP A 101 6.27 -2.69 20.22
N GLU A 102 5.21 -2.16 20.85
CA GLU A 102 4.27 -3.02 21.58
C GLU A 102 3.16 -3.52 20.63
N PRO A 103 3.14 -4.81 20.26
CA PRO A 103 2.01 -5.39 19.55
C PRO A 103 0.80 -5.40 20.50
N ASP A 104 -0.24 -4.64 20.14
CA ASP A 104 -1.57 -4.76 20.74
C ASP A 104 -2.17 -6.12 20.33
N GLU A 105 -1.72 -7.18 21.00
CA GLU A 105 -2.36 -8.49 21.00
C GLU A 105 -3.65 -8.39 21.84
N LYS A 106 -4.67 -7.73 21.28
CA LYS A 106 -6.03 -7.80 21.82
C LYS A 106 -7.02 -8.21 20.74
N GLY A 107 -7.18 -9.53 20.71
CA GLY A 107 -8.36 -10.33 20.39
C GLY A 107 -9.56 -9.66 19.72
N VAL A 108 -9.96 -10.25 18.60
CA VAL A 108 -11.39 -10.42 18.30
C VAL A 108 -11.67 -11.89 18.07
N ALA A 109 -11.99 -12.58 19.15
CA ALA A 109 -12.93 -13.68 19.12
C ALA A 109 -14.34 -13.08 19.18
N LYS A 110 -15.12 -13.20 18.10
CA LYS A 110 -16.48 -13.73 18.12
C LYS A 110 -17.00 -13.95 16.70
#